data_AF-A0A6I3C2T8-F1
#
_entry.id   AF-A0A6I3C2T8-F1
#
_cell.length_a   1.000
_cell.length_b   1.000
_cell.length_c   1.000
_cell.angle_alpha   90.00
_cell.angle_beta   90.00
_cell.angle_gamma   90.00
#
_symmetry.space_group_name_H-M   'P 1'
#
loop_
_entity.id
_entity.type
_entity.pdbx_description
1 polymer ?
#
loop_
_entity_poly.entity_id
_entity_poly.type
_entity_poly.pdbx_seq_one_letter_code
_entity_poly.pdbx_strand_id
1 'polypeptide(L)'
;VAIRHVIGELDWDRLAERVAALTDSTGPAPSGLRYTAVRYEDDMPSLYAAADVAVCRSGASSVAELAVVGLASVLVPLPGAPGDHQTANARALVDAGAAMLVADATLDTALLASILAPLVRDPAALARMSHNAEAVAHQNAAHAVAEIVEECARG
;
A
#
# COMPACT_ATOMS: atom_id res chain seq x y z
N VAL A 1 -10.34 6.50 13.27
CA VAL A 1 -9.48 6.18 12.12
C VAL A 1 -8.14 6.85 12.34
N ALA A 2 -7.03 6.17 12.07
CA ALA A 2 -5.69 6.73 12.11
C ALA A 2 -5.06 6.61 10.72
N ILE A 3 -4.27 7.60 10.32
CA ILE A 3 -3.54 7.63 9.05
C ILE A 3 -2.06 7.84 9.38
N ARG A 4 -1.24 6.86 9.00
CA ARG A 4 0.22 7.01 8.93
C ARG A 4 0.58 7.27 7.48
N HIS A 5 1.16 8.43 7.19
CA HIS A 5 1.52 8.83 5.83
C HIS A 5 3.04 8.90 5.70
N VAL A 6 3.61 7.91 5.01
CA VAL A 6 5.03 7.89 4.63
C VAL A 6 5.20 8.73 3.37
N ILE A 7 5.90 9.87 3.47
CA ILE A 7 6.00 10.87 2.39
C ILE A 7 7.21 10.61 1.50
N GLY A 8 8.32 10.16 2.09
CA GLY A 8 9.60 10.02 1.40
C GLY A 8 10.42 11.30 1.37
N GLU A 9 11.74 11.13 1.23
CA GLU A 9 12.74 12.20 1.30
C GLU A 9 12.50 13.32 0.28
N LEU A 10 12.11 12.95 -0.95
CA LEU A 10 11.97 13.88 -2.08
C LEU A 10 10.82 14.88 -1.88
N ASP A 11 9.75 14.46 -1.21
CA ASP A 11 8.52 15.24 -1.10
C ASP A 11 8.33 15.87 0.29
N TRP A 12 9.17 15.51 1.26
CA TRP A 12 9.00 15.97 2.64
C TRP A 12 9.04 17.50 2.76
N ASP A 13 10.11 18.14 2.27
CA ASP A 13 10.27 19.59 2.45
C ASP A 13 9.17 20.36 1.70
N ARG A 14 8.75 19.85 0.53
CA ARG A 14 7.64 20.40 -0.26
C ARG A 14 6.31 20.33 0.49
N LEU A 15 6.11 19.30 1.31
CA LEU A 15 4.85 19.04 2.01
C LEU A 15 4.89 19.43 3.49
N ALA A 16 6.04 19.81 4.04
CA ALA A 16 6.28 20.01 5.47
C ALA A 16 5.25 20.95 6.12
N GLU A 17 4.99 22.12 5.54
CA GLU A 17 3.99 23.07 6.06
C GLU A 17 2.57 22.49 6.03
N ARG A 18 2.21 21.85 4.92
CA ARG A 18 0.88 21.25 4.74
C ARG A 18 0.64 20.12 5.73
N VAL A 19 1.65 19.30 5.98
CA VAL A 19 1.50 18.15 6.88
C VAL A 19 1.67 18.52 8.34
N ALA A 20 2.47 19.54 8.68
CA ALA A 20 2.56 20.07 10.04
C ALA A 20 1.19 20.58 10.53
N ALA A 21 0.45 21.27 9.66
CA ALA A 21 -0.92 21.72 9.96
C ALA A 21 -1.92 20.57 10.21
N LEU A 22 -1.58 19.34 9.76
CA LEU A 22 -2.41 18.14 9.92
C LEU A 22 -1.89 17.20 11.02
N THR A 23 -0.61 17.28 11.37
CA THR A 23 0.12 16.29 12.20
C THR A 23 0.04 16.60 13.70
N ASP A 24 -0.55 17.73 14.10
CA ASP A 24 -0.67 18.10 15.50
C ASP A 24 -2.13 18.31 15.91
N SER A 25 -2.71 17.26 16.50
CA SER A 25 -3.71 17.43 17.53
C SER A 25 -3.42 16.39 18.60
N THR A 26 -2.85 16.86 19.72
CA THR A 26 -2.69 16.12 20.98
C THR A 26 -4.04 15.76 21.65
N GLY A 27 -5.13 15.83 20.90
CA GLY A 27 -6.45 15.30 21.17
C GLY A 27 -7.10 14.86 19.84
N PRO A 28 -8.23 14.14 19.86
CA PRO A 28 -8.92 13.85 18.61
C PRO A 28 -9.19 15.16 17.87
N ALA A 29 -8.81 15.26 16.60
CA ALA A 29 -9.36 16.26 15.70
C ALA A 29 -10.90 16.26 15.84
N PRO A 30 -11.63 17.34 15.51
CA PRO A 30 -13.09 17.36 15.62
C PRO A 30 -13.80 16.16 14.96
N SER A 31 -13.13 15.51 14.00
CA SER A 31 -13.55 14.31 13.27
C SER A 31 -13.17 12.95 13.90
N GLY A 32 -12.35 12.90 14.96
CA GLY A 32 -11.80 11.65 15.51
C GLY A 32 -10.74 10.98 14.62
N LEU A 33 -10.25 11.68 13.59
CA LEU A 33 -9.16 11.26 12.72
C LEU A 33 -7.81 11.65 13.33
N ARG A 34 -6.88 10.70 13.45
CA ARG A 34 -5.48 10.99 13.78
C ARG A 34 -4.63 10.87 12.53
N TYR A 35 -3.83 11.89 12.22
CA TYR A 35 -2.93 11.89 11.08
C TYR A 35 -1.49 12.06 11.56
N THR A 36 -0.59 11.24 11.05
CA THR A 36 0.84 11.34 11.35
C THR A 36 1.63 11.20 10.07
N ALA A 37 2.25 12.31 9.65
CA ALA A 37 3.22 12.31 8.57
C ALA A 37 4.59 11.84 9.08
N VAL A 38 5.24 10.98 8.31
CA VAL A 38 6.64 10.62 8.52
C VAL A 38 7.44 10.75 7.25
N ARG A 39 8.68 11.22 7.42
CA ARG A 39 9.62 11.41 6.32
C ARG A 39 10.02 10.06 5.73
N TYR A 40 10.35 9.12 6.58
CA TYR A 40 10.70 7.75 6.26
C TYR A 40 10.18 6.82 7.35
N GLU A 41 9.93 5.55 7.02
CA GLU A 41 9.52 4.51 7.97
C GLU A 41 10.47 3.32 7.86
N ASP A 42 11.24 3.10 8.92
CA ASP A 42 12.21 2.01 9.00
C ASP A 42 11.55 0.68 9.38
N ASP A 43 10.42 0.72 10.09
CA ASP A 43 9.68 -0.46 10.55
C ASP A 43 8.37 -0.64 9.77
N MET A 44 8.52 -0.81 8.45
CA MET A 44 7.40 -1.16 7.57
C MET A 44 6.65 -2.43 8.00
N PRO A 45 7.29 -3.50 8.52
CA PRO A 45 6.58 -4.67 9.04
C PRO A 45 5.57 -4.32 10.13
N SER A 46 5.96 -3.56 11.16
CA SER A 46 5.04 -3.13 12.21
C SER A 46 3.94 -2.22 11.67
N LEU A 47 4.27 -1.35 10.71
CA LEU A 47 3.28 -0.49 10.07
C LEU A 47 2.23 -1.31 9.30
N TYR A 48 2.66 -2.26 8.49
CA TYR A 48 1.73 -3.13 7.76
C TYR A 48 0.89 -3.99 8.69
N ALA A 49 1.47 -4.53 9.77
CA ALA A 49 0.74 -5.32 10.76
C ALA A 49 -0.34 -4.52 11.50
N ALA A 50 -0.14 -3.20 11.65
CA ALA A 50 -1.11 -2.31 12.30
C ALA A 50 -2.14 -1.70 11.33
N ALA A 51 -1.95 -1.83 10.01
CA ALA A 51 -2.80 -1.23 9.01
C ALA A 51 -3.97 -2.15 8.64
N ASP A 52 -5.16 -1.58 8.51
CA ASP A 52 -6.33 -2.28 7.94
C ASP A 52 -6.33 -2.22 6.40
N VAL A 53 -5.78 -1.14 5.83
CA VAL A 53 -5.71 -0.90 4.39
C VAL A 53 -4.51 -0.03 4.04
N ALA A 54 -3.81 -0.36 2.96
CA ALA A 54 -2.72 0.45 2.40
C ALA A 54 -3.19 1.28 1.19
N VAL A 55 -2.65 2.49 1.04
CA VAL A 55 -2.75 3.27 -0.20
C VAL A 55 -1.34 3.60 -0.66
N CYS A 56 -0.91 3.04 -1.79
CA CYS A 56 0.48 3.18 -2.22
C CYS A 56 0.65 3.03 -3.73
N ARG A 57 1.88 3.30 -4.21
CA ARG A 57 2.31 2.92 -5.56
C ARG A 57 2.35 1.40 -5.69
N SER A 58 2.16 0.88 -6.89
CA SER A 58 2.25 -0.56 -7.19
C SER A 58 3.64 -0.97 -7.69
N GLY A 59 4.67 -0.59 -6.94
CA GLY A 59 6.02 -1.13 -7.12
C GLY A 59 6.04 -2.63 -6.87
N ALA A 60 6.94 -3.36 -7.54
CA ALA A 60 6.98 -4.83 -7.48
C ALA A 60 7.16 -5.35 -6.03
N SER A 61 8.12 -4.77 -5.28
CA SER A 61 8.34 -5.11 -3.88
C SER A 61 7.12 -4.81 -3.01
N SER A 62 6.53 -3.61 -3.13
CA SER A 62 5.36 -3.25 -2.32
C SER A 62 4.17 -4.16 -2.57
N VAL A 63 3.90 -4.51 -3.84
CA VAL A 63 2.82 -5.46 -4.16
C VAL A 63 3.10 -6.85 -3.55
N ALA A 64 4.34 -7.33 -3.63
CA ALA A 64 4.73 -8.61 -3.04
C ALA A 64 4.63 -8.59 -1.50
N GLU A 65 5.05 -7.51 -0.87
CA GLU A 65 4.95 -7.31 0.59
C GLU A 65 3.48 -7.30 1.04
N LEU A 66 2.62 -6.55 0.35
CA LEU A 66 1.18 -6.52 0.66
C LEU A 66 0.53 -7.89 0.50
N ALA A 67 0.91 -8.66 -0.53
CA ALA A 67 0.44 -10.04 -0.68
C ALA A 67 0.87 -10.91 0.50
N VAL A 68 2.16 -10.88 0.86
CA VAL A 68 2.73 -11.70 1.94
C VAL A 68 2.14 -11.34 3.30
N VAL A 69 1.93 -10.06 3.58
CA VAL A 69 1.32 -9.60 4.84
C VAL A 69 -0.19 -9.78 4.87
N GLY A 70 -0.83 -9.98 3.72
CA GLY A 70 -2.27 -10.11 3.64
C GLY A 70 -2.99 -8.78 3.79
N LEU A 71 -2.46 -7.69 3.24
CA LEU A 71 -2.99 -6.35 3.46
C LEU A 71 -3.86 -5.87 2.28
N ALA A 72 -5.13 -5.58 2.56
CA ALA A 72 -6.04 -4.93 1.62
C ALA A 72 -5.43 -3.61 1.12
N SER A 73 -5.57 -3.30 -0.18
CA SER A 73 -4.90 -2.11 -0.72
C SER A 73 -5.68 -1.34 -1.79
N VAL A 74 -5.38 -0.05 -1.89
CA VAL A 74 -5.69 0.80 -3.04
C VAL A 74 -4.38 1.15 -3.72
N LEU A 75 -4.20 0.67 -4.93
CA LEU A 75 -2.97 0.78 -5.69
C LEU A 75 -3.07 1.89 -6.72
N VAL A 76 -2.11 2.82 -6.67
CA VAL A 76 -2.01 3.97 -7.56
C VAL A 76 -0.72 3.86 -8.38
N PRO A 77 -0.71 3.19 -9.54
CA PRO A 77 0.49 3.04 -10.35
C PRO A 77 1.16 4.38 -10.66
N LEU A 78 2.50 4.41 -10.67
CA LEU A 78 3.26 5.59 -11.04
C LEU A 78 2.96 5.97 -12.51
N PRO A 79 2.57 7.23 -12.79
CA PRO A 79 2.28 7.66 -14.15
C PRO A 79 3.54 7.60 -15.02
N GLY A 80 3.40 7.05 -16.23
CA GLY A 80 4.51 6.97 -17.18
C GLY A 80 5.61 5.97 -16.83
N ALA A 81 5.35 5.04 -15.89
CA ALA A 81 6.27 3.94 -15.60
C ALA A 81 6.60 3.17 -16.91
N PRO A 82 7.90 2.90 -17.21
CA PRO A 82 8.30 2.22 -18.44
C PRO A 82 7.50 0.95 -18.73
N GLY A 83 6.79 0.90 -19.86
CA GLY A 83 5.97 -0.27 -20.23
C GLY A 83 4.75 -0.53 -19.34
N ASP A 84 4.31 0.46 -18.54
CA ASP A 84 3.14 0.35 -17.64
C ASP A 84 3.25 -0.82 -16.63
N HIS A 85 4.49 -1.14 -16.23
CA HIS A 85 4.76 -2.31 -15.38
C HIS A 85 4.11 -2.21 -14.00
N GLN A 86 3.88 -1.01 -13.47
CA GLN A 86 3.20 -0.86 -12.18
C GLN A 86 1.71 -1.21 -12.26
N THR A 87 1.04 -0.98 -13.39
CA THR A 87 -0.33 -1.48 -13.61
C THR A 87 -0.32 -3.01 -13.69
N ALA A 88 0.68 -3.59 -14.38
CA ALA A 88 0.84 -5.04 -14.44
C ALA A 88 1.09 -5.67 -13.05
N ASN A 89 1.93 -5.05 -12.22
CA ASN A 89 2.15 -5.50 -10.84
C ASN A 89 0.84 -5.48 -10.04
N ALA A 90 0.08 -4.40 -10.13
CA ALA A 90 -1.17 -4.25 -9.39
C ALA A 90 -2.21 -5.32 -9.74
N ARG A 91 -2.24 -5.79 -11.00
CA ARG A 91 -3.19 -6.83 -11.45
C ARG A 91 -3.13 -8.10 -10.61
N ALA A 92 -1.96 -8.50 -10.11
CA ALA A 92 -1.84 -9.68 -9.26
C ALA A 92 -2.76 -9.63 -8.02
N LEU A 93 -2.89 -8.45 -7.39
CA LEU A 93 -3.80 -8.25 -6.25
C LEU A 93 -5.22 -7.86 -6.69
N VAL A 94 -5.35 -7.07 -7.76
CA VAL A 94 -6.66 -6.62 -8.25
C VAL A 94 -7.50 -7.80 -8.76
N ASP A 95 -6.90 -8.68 -9.56
CA ASP A 95 -7.59 -9.84 -10.15
C ASP A 95 -7.99 -10.86 -9.07
N ALA A 96 -7.23 -10.92 -7.96
CA ALA A 96 -7.58 -11.70 -6.79
C ALA A 96 -8.69 -11.07 -5.93
N GLY A 97 -9.09 -9.82 -6.21
CA GLY A 97 -10.02 -9.07 -5.37
C GLY A 97 -9.41 -8.65 -4.03
N ALA A 98 -8.09 -8.49 -3.99
CA ALA A 98 -7.32 -8.04 -2.83
C ALA A 98 -7.01 -6.53 -2.86
N ALA A 99 -7.10 -5.91 -4.04
CA ALA A 99 -6.80 -4.51 -4.23
C ALA A 99 -7.78 -3.78 -5.17
N MET A 100 -7.89 -2.47 -5.01
CA MET A 100 -8.51 -1.57 -5.98
C MET A 100 -7.44 -0.82 -6.76
N LEU A 101 -7.59 -0.74 -8.08
CA LEU A 101 -6.71 0.03 -8.95
C LEU A 101 -7.27 1.44 -9.17
N VAL A 102 -6.45 2.47 -8.93
CA VAL A 102 -6.80 3.87 -9.21
C VAL A 102 -5.71 4.49 -10.07
N ALA A 103 -6.07 4.98 -11.26
CA ALA A 103 -5.11 5.68 -12.11
C ALA A 103 -4.70 7.01 -11.47
N ASP A 104 -3.41 7.30 -11.45
CA ASP A 104 -2.86 8.55 -10.91
C ASP A 104 -3.51 9.79 -11.53
N ALA A 105 -3.75 9.77 -12.85
CA ALA A 105 -4.34 10.87 -13.60
C ALA A 105 -5.77 11.22 -13.18
N THR A 106 -6.49 10.31 -12.53
CA THR A 106 -7.86 10.51 -12.05
C THR A 106 -7.94 10.57 -10.53
N LEU A 107 -6.79 10.43 -9.83
CA LEU A 107 -6.76 10.44 -8.38
C LEU A 107 -7.02 11.85 -7.87
N ASP A 108 -8.16 12.03 -7.21
CA ASP A 108 -8.48 13.23 -6.47
C ASP A 108 -9.09 12.90 -5.10
N THR A 109 -9.35 13.93 -4.30
CA THR A 109 -9.93 13.80 -2.96
C THR A 109 -11.30 13.12 -2.98
N ALA A 110 -12.14 13.39 -3.98
CA ALA A 110 -13.50 12.88 -4.05
C ALA A 110 -13.51 11.38 -4.39
N LEU A 111 -12.70 10.97 -5.35
CA LEU A 111 -12.51 9.57 -5.71
C LEU A 111 -11.90 8.77 -4.57
N LEU A 112 -10.83 9.28 -3.95
CA LEU A 112 -10.19 8.55 -2.85
C LEU A 112 -11.15 8.40 -1.65
N ALA A 113 -11.94 9.44 -1.35
CA ALA A 113 -12.95 9.38 -0.30
C ALA A 113 -14.08 8.40 -0.64
N SER A 114 -14.56 8.36 -1.89
CA SER A 114 -15.62 7.43 -2.30
C SER A 114 -15.20 5.97 -2.22
N ILE A 115 -13.90 5.69 -2.36
CA ILE A 115 -13.30 4.37 -2.20
C ILE A 115 -13.08 4.02 -0.72
N LEU A 116 -12.35 4.85 0.01
CA LEU A 116 -11.90 4.51 1.36
C LEU A 116 -13.04 4.60 2.39
N ALA A 117 -13.93 5.58 2.28
CA ALA A 117 -14.96 5.82 3.29
C ALA A 117 -15.93 4.63 3.51
N PRO A 118 -16.44 3.93 2.47
CA PRO A 118 -17.19 2.70 2.69
C PRO A 118 -16.28 1.55 3.13
N LEU A 119 -15.07 1.43 2.57
CA LEU A 119 -14.17 0.31 2.85
C LEU A 119 -13.74 0.26 4.33
N VAL A 120 -13.35 1.40 4.92
CA VAL A 120 -12.98 1.48 6.35
C VAL A 120 -14.15 1.26 7.31
N ARG A 121 -15.39 1.25 6.80
CA ARG A 121 -16.61 0.95 7.57
C ARG A 121 -17.11 -0.47 7.36
N ASP A 122 -16.46 -1.25 6.50
CA ASP A 122 -16.80 -2.64 6.22
C ASP A 122 -15.62 -3.56 6.58
N PRO A 123 -15.49 -3.96 7.86
CA PRO A 123 -14.46 -4.90 8.30
C PRO A 123 -14.52 -6.24 7.57
N ALA A 124 -15.70 -6.67 7.11
CA ALA A 124 -15.85 -7.91 6.38
C ALA A 124 -15.25 -7.79 4.96
N ALA A 125 -15.40 -6.63 4.30
CA ALA A 125 -14.73 -6.36 3.03
C ALA A 125 -13.20 -6.36 3.18
N LEU A 126 -12.69 -5.66 4.19
CA LEU A 126 -11.26 -5.63 4.49
C LEU A 126 -10.71 -7.03 4.77
N ALA A 127 -11.41 -7.84 5.57
CA ALA A 127 -11.01 -9.22 5.86
C ALA A 127 -10.99 -10.11 4.59
N ARG A 128 -11.99 -9.97 3.70
CA ARG A 128 -11.99 -10.69 2.42
C ARG A 128 -10.83 -10.28 1.53
N MET A 129 -10.58 -8.98 1.38
CA MET A 129 -9.46 -8.46 0.57
C MET A 129 -8.12 -8.92 1.14
N SER A 130 -7.97 -8.91 2.46
CA SER A 130 -6.79 -9.39 3.17
C SER A 130 -6.51 -10.86 2.89
N HIS A 131 -7.54 -11.72 3.03
CA HIS A 131 -7.42 -13.14 2.71
C HIS A 131 -7.05 -13.39 1.24
N ASN A 132 -7.64 -12.62 0.33
CA ASN A 132 -7.33 -12.70 -1.10
C ASN A 132 -5.88 -12.29 -1.41
N ALA A 133 -5.32 -11.33 -0.66
CA ALA A 133 -3.93 -10.91 -0.80
C ALA A 133 -2.97 -12.07 -0.41
N GLU A 134 -3.24 -12.72 0.72
CA GLU A 134 -2.46 -13.88 1.19
C GLU A 134 -2.52 -15.04 0.19
N ALA A 135 -3.68 -15.27 -0.43
CA ALA A 135 -3.91 -16.38 -1.35
C ALA A 135 -3.04 -16.32 -2.62
N VAL A 136 -2.52 -15.14 -2.97
CA VAL A 136 -1.63 -14.93 -4.12
C VAL A 136 -0.19 -14.63 -3.72
N ALA A 137 0.15 -14.76 -2.43
CA ALA A 137 1.49 -14.52 -1.94
C ALA A 137 2.48 -15.62 -2.37
N HIS A 138 3.69 -15.20 -2.74
CA HIS A 138 4.82 -16.10 -3.02
C HIS A 138 5.84 -16.08 -1.88
N GLN A 139 5.46 -16.59 -0.71
CA GLN A 139 6.28 -16.51 0.52
C GLN A 139 7.67 -17.16 0.40
N ASN A 140 7.83 -18.18 -0.46
CA ASN A 140 9.09 -18.89 -0.67
C ASN A 140 9.84 -18.46 -1.94
N ALA A 141 9.51 -17.31 -2.53
CA ALA A 141 10.09 -16.87 -3.81
C ALA A 141 11.62 -16.82 -3.79
N ALA A 142 12.23 -16.31 -2.71
CA ALA A 142 13.68 -16.25 -2.59
C ALA A 142 14.33 -17.64 -2.58
N HIS A 143 13.70 -18.62 -1.91
CA HIS A 143 14.16 -20.00 -1.88
C HIS A 143 14.08 -20.64 -3.27
N ALA A 144 12.94 -20.50 -3.94
CA ALA A 144 12.74 -21.05 -5.28
C ALA A 144 13.75 -20.48 -6.30
N VAL A 145 14.07 -19.19 -6.20
CA VAL A 145 15.11 -18.57 -7.04
C VAL A 145 16.49 -19.14 -6.71
N ALA A 146 16.82 -19.32 -5.44
CA ALA A 146 18.09 -19.91 -5.03
C ALA A 146 18.26 -21.35 -5.56
N GLU A 147 17.21 -22.18 -5.48
CA GLU A 147 17.22 -23.54 -6.03
C GLU A 147 17.54 -23.55 -7.53
N ILE A 148 16.88 -22.68 -8.31
CA ILE A 148 17.12 -22.58 -9.77
C ILE A 148 18.57 -22.15 -10.04
N VAL A 149 19.09 -21.18 -9.29
CA VAL A 149 20.48 -20.72 -9.46
C VAL A 149 21.47 -21.84 -9.14
N GLU A 150 21.23 -22.61 -8.07
CA GLU A 150 22.08 -23.74 -7.69
C GLU A 150 22.03 -24.87 -8.72
N GLU A 151 20.86 -25.18 -9.28
CA GLU A 151 20.71 -26.17 -10.35
C GLU A 151 21.52 -25.79 -11.59
N CYS A 152 21.41 -24.53 -12.03
CA CYS A 152 22.19 -24.01 -13.15
C CYS A 152 23.70 -24.02 -12.89
N ALA A 153 24.13 -23.82 -11.64
CA ALA A 153 25.55 -23.81 -11.27
C ALA A 153 26.16 -25.23 -11.15
N ARG A 154 25.33 -26.26 -10.94
CA ARG A 154 25.75 -27.67 -10.90
C ARG A 154 25.74 -28.34 -12.29
N GLY A 155 25.08 -27.73 -13.29
CA GLY A 155 25.12 -28.12 -14.70
C GLY A 155 26.38 -27.63 -15.42
#